data_AF-A0A2D7WP25-F1
#
_entry.id   AF-A0A2D7WP25-F1
#
_cell.length_a   1.000
_cell.length_b   1.000
_cell.length_c   1.000
_cell.angle_alpha   90.00
_cell.angle_beta   90.00
_cell.angle_gamma   90.00
#
_symmetry.space_group_name_H-M   'P 1'
#
loop_
_entity.id
_entity.type
_entity.pdbx_description
1 polymer ?
#
loop_
_entity_poly.entity_id
_entity_poly.type
_entity_poly.pdbx_seq_one_letter_code
_entity_poly.pdbx_strand_id
1 'polypeptide(L)'
;MKILKSTISFIFFWFVCSCSSPLVHEGTYKGEIVMEDGASNITLELRKGGVATLDGLYGKKIEGSWENERVGGVYEDDVWATFNFPEYRVRLDLRSNEGGLILVKMSARLEGKTILRTLHLKEEKPLLRKF
;
A
#
# COMPACT_ATOMS: atom_id res chain seq x y z
N MET A 1 51.05 -11.18 -44.01
CA MET A 1 50.48 -9.89 -43.56
C MET A 1 49.26 -9.56 -44.41
N LYS A 2 48.05 -9.73 -43.86
CA LYS A 2 46.80 -9.06 -44.23
C LYS A 2 45.75 -9.47 -43.20
N ILE A 3 45.14 -8.45 -42.61
CA ILE A 3 44.33 -8.46 -41.39
C ILE A 3 42.85 -8.37 -41.81
N LEU A 4 41.94 -8.75 -40.89
CA LEU A 4 40.50 -8.43 -40.86
C LEU A 4 39.64 -9.34 -41.75
N LYS A 5 38.54 -9.96 -41.27
CA LYS A 5 37.45 -9.34 -40.50
C LYS A 5 36.81 -10.29 -39.50
N SER A 6 36.52 -9.70 -38.34
CA SER A 6 35.74 -10.22 -37.22
C SER A 6 34.27 -10.40 -37.61
N THR A 7 33.72 -11.57 -37.30
CA THR A 7 32.26 -11.78 -37.29
C THR A 7 31.88 -12.32 -35.93
N ILE A 8 31.80 -11.42 -34.94
CA ILE A 8 31.24 -11.72 -33.63
C ILE A 8 29.73 -11.80 -33.83
N SER A 9 29.21 -13.03 -33.88
CA SER A 9 27.79 -13.33 -33.82
C SER A 9 27.29 -13.02 -32.41
N PHE A 10 26.86 -11.78 -32.18
CA PHE A 10 26.12 -11.39 -30.98
C PHE A 10 24.71 -11.95 -31.13
N ILE A 11 24.50 -13.17 -30.61
CA ILE A 11 23.16 -13.75 -30.45
C ILE A 11 22.43 -12.90 -29.41
N PHE A 12 21.66 -11.98 -29.96
CA PHE A 12 20.43 -11.37 -29.46
C PHE A 12 19.90 -12.06 -28.19
N PHE A 13 20.31 -11.55 -27.03
CA PHE A 13 19.70 -11.86 -25.75
C PHE A 13 18.30 -11.22 -25.77
N TRP A 14 17.30 -11.99 -26.23
CA TRP A 14 15.90 -11.64 -26.06
C TRP A 14 15.61 -11.56 -24.57
N PHE A 15 15.72 -10.34 -24.08
CA PHE A 15 15.16 -9.88 -22.83
C PHE A 15 13.65 -10.16 -22.91
N VAL A 16 13.23 -11.31 -22.39
CA VAL A 16 11.85 -11.53 -21.97
C VAL A 16 11.60 -10.57 -20.82
N CYS A 17 11.26 -9.32 -21.15
CA CYS A 17 10.48 -8.48 -20.28
C CYS A 17 9.15 -9.22 -20.05
N SER A 18 9.11 -10.06 -19.02
CA SER A 18 7.86 -10.41 -18.36
C SER A 18 7.24 -9.12 -17.90
N CYS A 19 6.40 -8.53 -18.75
CA CYS A 19 5.49 -7.46 -18.38
C CYS A 19 4.39 -8.12 -17.53
N SER A 20 4.76 -8.57 -16.33
CA SER A 20 3.82 -8.71 -15.23
C SER A 20 3.25 -7.31 -15.06
N SER A 21 2.02 -7.12 -15.51
CA SER A 21 1.34 -5.84 -15.35
C SER A 21 1.25 -5.61 -13.83
N PRO A 22 1.85 -4.55 -13.28
CA PRO A 22 1.79 -4.33 -11.84
C PRO A 22 0.32 -4.18 -11.44
N LEU A 23 -0.09 -4.85 -10.36
CA LEU A 23 -1.40 -4.64 -9.78
C LEU A 23 -1.58 -3.14 -9.48
N VAL A 24 -2.55 -2.52 -10.15
CA VAL A 24 -2.83 -1.09 -9.99
C VAL A 24 -3.79 -0.95 -8.80
N HIS A 25 -3.24 -0.69 -7.62
CA HIS A 25 -4.00 -0.46 -6.39
C HIS A 25 -4.65 0.93 -6.33
N GLU A 26 -4.49 1.76 -7.37
CA GLU A 26 -5.17 3.04 -7.45
C GLU A 26 -6.69 2.85 -7.46
N GLY A 27 -7.40 3.73 -6.74
CA GLY A 27 -8.85 3.69 -6.64
C GLY A 27 -9.37 4.29 -5.34
N THR A 28 -10.70 4.30 -5.21
CA THR A 28 -11.38 4.68 -3.97
C THR A 28 -11.90 3.43 -3.29
N TYR A 29 -11.66 3.34 -1.99
CA TYR A 29 -12.01 2.21 -1.14
C TYR A 29 -12.84 2.70 0.04
N LYS A 30 -13.90 1.97 0.38
CA LYS A 30 -14.80 2.31 1.49
C LYS A 30 -14.99 1.12 2.40
N GLY A 31 -15.00 1.36 3.70
CA GLY A 31 -15.27 0.32 4.68
C GLY A 31 -15.45 0.89 6.08
N GLU A 32 -15.90 0.05 6.98
CA GLU A 32 -15.99 0.36 8.40
C GLU A 32 -14.78 -0.24 9.12
N ILE A 33 -14.20 0.53 10.03
CA ILE A 33 -13.15 0.08 10.93
C ILE A 33 -13.71 0.14 12.35
N VAL A 34 -13.79 -1.00 13.01
CA VAL A 34 -14.20 -1.09 14.42
C VAL A 34 -12.95 -1.16 15.31
N MET A 35 -12.73 -0.11 16.08
CA MET A 35 -11.67 0.01 17.07
C MET A 35 -12.23 -0.20 18.49
N GLU A 36 -11.37 -0.11 19.52
CA GLU A 36 -11.79 -0.19 20.93
C GLU A 36 -12.69 0.99 21.36
N ASP A 37 -12.45 2.17 20.81
CA ASP A 37 -13.13 3.42 21.13
C ASP A 37 -14.38 3.70 20.27
N GLY A 38 -14.58 2.93 19.20
CA GLY A 38 -15.78 3.01 18.38
C GLY A 38 -15.61 2.49 16.95
N ALA A 39 -16.68 2.60 16.16
CA ALA A 39 -16.67 2.30 14.73
C ALA A 39 -16.50 3.59 13.92
N SER A 40 -15.68 3.54 12.86
CA SER A 40 -15.44 4.64 11.93
C SER A 40 -15.66 4.17 10.50
N ASN A 41 -16.57 4.83 9.79
CA ASN A 41 -16.69 4.67 8.34
C ASN A 41 -15.58 5.47 7.67
N ILE A 42 -14.70 4.79 6.94
CA ILE A 42 -13.57 5.44 6.26
C ILE A 42 -13.72 5.38 4.74
N THR A 43 -13.18 6.40 4.09
CA THR A 43 -12.92 6.40 2.65
C THR A 43 -11.42 6.58 2.44
N LEU A 44 -10.80 5.64 1.75
CA LEU A 44 -9.40 5.64 1.38
C LEU A 44 -9.27 5.80 -0.14
N GLU A 45 -8.64 6.88 -0.58
CA GLU A 45 -8.33 7.12 -1.99
C GLU A 45 -6.83 6.93 -2.21
N LEU A 46 -6.46 6.05 -3.14
CA LEU A 46 -5.07 5.81 -3.57
C LEU A 46 -4.91 6.37 -4.99
N ARG A 47 -4.09 7.42 -5.14
CA ARG A 47 -3.86 8.11 -6.42
C ARG A 47 -2.50 7.75 -7.02
N LYS A 48 -2.36 7.99 -8.32
CA LYS A 48 -1.08 7.97 -9.03
C LYS A 48 -0.02 8.79 -8.31
N GLY A 49 1.22 8.31 -8.35
CA GLY A 49 2.36 9.00 -7.74
C GLY A 49 2.48 8.82 -6.22
N GLY A 50 1.77 7.84 -5.64
CA GLY A 50 1.91 7.50 -4.22
C GLY A 50 1.22 8.46 -3.27
N VAL A 51 0.23 9.24 -3.74
CA VAL A 51 -0.58 10.13 -2.89
C VAL A 51 -1.82 9.40 -2.41
N ALA A 52 -2.08 9.44 -1.10
CA ALA A 52 -3.27 8.84 -0.49
C ALA A 52 -4.13 9.91 0.20
N THR A 53 -5.44 9.73 0.24
CA THR A 53 -6.34 10.52 1.08
C THR A 53 -7.19 9.61 1.93
N LEU A 54 -7.23 9.88 3.23
CA LEU A 54 -8.05 9.17 4.20
C LEU A 54 -9.08 10.14 4.75
N ASP A 55 -10.35 9.74 4.69
CA ASP A 55 -11.49 10.48 5.23
C ASP A 55 -12.26 9.60 6.23
N GLY A 56 -12.85 10.22 7.23
CA GLY A 56 -13.69 9.59 8.26
C GLY A 56 -12.94 9.06 9.48
N LEU A 57 -11.64 8.75 9.39
CA LEU A 57 -10.86 8.33 10.56
C LEU A 57 -10.67 9.52 11.51
N TYR A 58 -11.10 9.37 12.77
CA TYR A 58 -11.16 10.44 13.77
C TYR A 58 -11.96 11.67 13.32
N GLY A 59 -12.93 11.50 12.41
CA GLY A 59 -13.73 12.58 11.86
C GLY A 59 -12.94 13.61 11.05
N LYS A 60 -11.75 13.24 10.55
CA LYS A 60 -10.87 14.12 9.77
C LYS A 60 -10.66 13.59 8.37
N LYS A 61 -10.43 14.52 7.45
CA LYS A 61 -9.89 14.26 6.12
C LYS A 61 -8.43 14.66 6.09
N ILE A 62 -7.56 13.75 5.66
CA ILE A 62 -6.11 13.94 5.69
C ILE A 62 -5.45 13.35 4.46
N GLU A 63 -4.45 14.06 3.93
CA GLU A 63 -3.61 13.57 2.85
C GLU A 63 -2.38 12.85 3.44
N GLY A 64 -1.90 11.86 2.71
CA GLY A 64 -0.78 11.02 3.09
C GLY A 64 -0.10 10.44 1.86
N SER A 65 0.72 9.43 2.08
CA SER A 65 1.40 8.69 1.03
C SER A 65 1.01 7.21 1.04
N TRP A 66 1.14 6.56 -0.10
CA TRP A 66 1.07 5.10 -0.18
C TRP A 66 2.13 4.53 -1.10
N GLU A 67 2.51 3.30 -0.83
CA GLU A 67 3.45 2.52 -1.63
C GLU A 67 3.07 1.04 -1.63
N ASN A 68 3.51 0.34 -2.68
CA ASN A 68 3.43 -1.11 -2.74
C ASN A 68 4.64 -1.69 -2.01
N GLU A 69 4.39 -2.49 -0.99
CA GLU A 69 5.43 -3.22 -0.30
C GLU A 69 5.36 -4.69 -0.69
N ARG A 70 6.49 -5.20 -1.21
CA ARG A 70 6.67 -6.63 -1.45
C ARG A 70 7.40 -7.23 -0.25
N VAL A 71 6.65 -7.53 0.81
CA VAL A 71 7.23 -8.21 1.98
C VAL A 71 7.61 -9.63 1.56
N GLY A 72 8.91 -9.96 1.59
CA GLY A 72 9.47 -11.23 1.10
C GLY A 72 8.73 -12.46 1.63
N GLY A 73 7.84 -13.01 0.80
CA GLY A 73 6.94 -14.12 1.10
C GLY A 73 6.01 -14.44 -0.08
N VAL A 74 5.26 -15.53 0.03
CA VAL A 74 4.35 -16.07 -1.02
C VAL A 74 3.13 -15.17 -1.30
N TYR A 75 2.90 -14.15 -0.47
CA TYR A 75 1.77 -13.25 -0.61
C TYR A 75 2.18 -12.03 -1.43
N GLU A 76 1.54 -11.87 -2.59
CA GLU A 76 1.76 -10.76 -3.52
C GLU A 76 1.00 -9.52 -3.00
N ASP A 77 1.76 -8.45 -2.82
CA ASP A 77 1.36 -7.04 -2.79
C ASP A 77 0.50 -6.57 -1.60
N ASP A 78 1.20 -6.23 -0.51
CA ASP A 78 0.67 -5.41 0.57
C ASP A 78 0.79 -3.92 0.19
N VAL A 79 -0.27 -3.14 0.44
CA VAL A 79 -0.29 -1.69 0.28
C VAL A 79 -0.06 -1.05 1.64
N TRP A 80 0.92 -0.16 1.75
CA TRP A 80 1.14 0.63 2.96
C TRP A 80 0.70 2.06 2.74
N ALA A 81 -0.30 2.52 3.48
CA ALA A 81 -0.78 3.90 3.43
C ALA A 81 -0.48 4.63 4.75
N THR A 82 0.19 5.78 4.68
CA THR A 82 0.70 6.53 5.83
C THR A 82 0.13 7.95 5.87
N PHE A 83 -0.35 8.36 7.05
CA PHE A 83 -0.99 9.65 7.28
C PHE A 83 -0.40 10.33 8.52
N ASN A 84 -0.01 11.60 8.39
CA ASN A 84 0.60 12.37 9.49
C ASN A 84 -0.44 13.30 10.13
N PHE A 85 -0.97 12.91 11.28
CA PHE A 85 -1.81 13.77 12.12
C PHE A 85 -0.91 14.65 13.02
N PRO A 86 -1.42 15.76 13.59
CA PRO A 86 -0.61 16.70 14.38
C PRO A 86 0.19 16.11 15.55
N GLU A 87 -0.27 14.99 16.12
CA GLU A 87 0.39 14.37 17.28
C GLU A 87 0.92 12.96 16.99
N TYR A 88 0.51 12.35 15.87
CA TYR A 88 0.81 10.97 15.56
C TYR A 88 0.78 10.68 14.06
N ARG A 89 1.61 9.71 13.65
CA ARG A 89 1.57 9.12 12.32
C ARG A 89 0.81 7.82 12.37
N VAL A 90 -0.24 7.69 11.56
CA VAL A 90 -0.99 6.44 11.36
C VAL A 90 -0.46 5.75 10.10
N ARG A 91 -0.29 4.43 10.16
CA ARG A 91 -0.03 3.58 9.00
C ARG A 91 -1.07 2.46 8.95
N LEU A 92 -1.65 2.29 7.76
CA LEU A 92 -2.53 1.19 7.39
C LEU A 92 -1.73 0.18 6.57
N ASP A 93 -1.66 -1.05 7.05
CA ASP A 93 -1.06 -2.17 6.32
C ASP A 93 -2.23 -2.95 5.71
N LEU A 94 -2.35 -2.87 4.38
CA LEU A 94 -3.48 -3.36 3.62
C LEU A 94 -3.04 -4.54 2.74
N ARG A 95 -3.89 -5.55 2.62
CA ARG A 95 -3.67 -6.68 1.71
C ARG A 95 -4.68 -6.65 0.59
N SER A 96 -4.21 -6.89 -0.62
CA SER A 96 -5.05 -7.04 -1.79
C SER A 96 -6.01 -8.23 -1.66
N ASN A 97 -7.28 -8.00 -1.99
CA ASN A 97 -8.30 -9.05 -2.02
C ASN A 97 -9.26 -8.83 -3.20
N GLU A 98 -9.98 -9.88 -3.60
CA GLU A 98 -11.05 -9.73 -4.60
C GLU A 98 -12.05 -8.65 -4.14
N GLY A 99 -12.21 -7.63 -4.98
CA GLY A 99 -13.14 -6.52 -4.74
C GLY A 99 -12.64 -5.43 -3.77
N GLY A 100 -11.40 -5.45 -3.28
CA GLY A 100 -10.95 -4.41 -2.36
C GLY A 100 -9.58 -4.61 -1.69
N LEU A 101 -9.43 -3.97 -0.54
CA LEU A 101 -8.25 -4.04 0.32
C LEU A 101 -8.66 -4.45 1.73
N ILE A 102 -8.06 -5.51 2.25
CA ILE A 102 -8.24 -5.95 3.63
C ILE A 102 -7.29 -5.16 4.53
N LEU A 103 -7.79 -4.51 5.57
CA LEU A 103 -6.95 -3.88 6.59
C LEU A 103 -6.38 -4.94 7.53
N VAL A 104 -5.12 -5.33 7.32
CA VAL A 104 -4.44 -6.36 8.12
C VAL A 104 -4.00 -5.79 9.46
N LYS A 105 -3.50 -4.55 9.45
CA LYS A 105 -2.98 -3.89 10.65
C LYS A 105 -3.12 -2.38 10.54
N MET A 106 -3.40 -1.75 11.68
CA MET A 106 -3.28 -0.32 11.85
C MET A 106 -2.28 -0.03 12.97
N SER A 107 -1.38 0.91 12.73
CA SER A 107 -0.39 1.32 13.73
C SER A 107 -0.31 2.83 13.82
N ALA A 108 -0.06 3.32 15.04
CA ALA A 108 0.13 4.72 15.33
C ALA A 108 1.50 4.93 16.01
N ARG A 109 2.21 5.96 15.58
CA ARG A 109 3.47 6.39 16.20
C ARG A 109 3.32 7.83 16.65
N LEU A 110 3.58 8.09 17.93
CA LEU A 110 3.65 9.46 18.43
C LEU A 110 4.83 10.18 17.78
N GLU A 111 4.61 11.41 17.34
CA GLU A 111 5.66 12.21 16.74
C GLU A 111 6.78 12.50 17.76
N GLY A 112 8.04 12.44 17.31
CA GLY A 112 9.21 12.58 18.18
C GLY A 112 9.47 11.42 19.14
N LYS A 113 8.71 10.30 19.06
CA LYS A 113 8.92 9.10 19.88
C LYS A 113 9.22 7.88 19.00
N THR A 114 10.11 7.02 19.49
CA THR A 114 10.44 5.74 18.83
C THR A 114 9.39 4.67 19.03
N ILE A 115 8.44 4.85 19.97
CA ILE A 115 7.45 3.84 20.34
C ILE A 115 6.37 3.73 19.25
N LEU A 116 6.27 2.55 18.64
CA LEU A 116 5.15 2.16 17.77
C LEU A 116 4.06 1.53 18.62
N ARG A 117 2.83 2.04 18.53
CA ARG A 117 1.65 1.41 19.12
C ARG A 117 0.83 0.77 18.02
N THR A 118 0.54 -0.52 18.15
CA THR A 118 -0.43 -1.16 17.27
C THR A 118 -1.82 -0.81 17.79
N LEU A 119 -2.70 -0.33 16.91
CA LEU A 119 -4.10 -0.09 17.26
C LEU A 119 -4.84 -1.41 17.07
N HIS A 120 -5.48 -1.88 18.13
CA HIS A 120 -6.23 -3.13 18.09
C HIS A 120 -7.56 -2.90 17.37
N LEU A 121 -7.74 -3.61 16.26
CA LEU A 121 -9.01 -3.71 15.58
C LEU A 121 -9.87 -4.74 16.32
N LYS A 122 -11.13 -4.39 16.60
CA LYS A 122 -12.08 -5.29 17.24
C LYS A 122 -12.63 -6.31 16.25
N GLU A 123 -12.81 -5.88 15.00
CA GLU A 123 -13.14 -6.77 13.90
C GLU A 123 -11.85 -7.31 13.27
N GLU A 124 -11.82 -8.62 13.04
CA GLU A 124 -10.70 -9.21 12.32
C GLU A 124 -10.75 -8.79 10.85
N LYS A 125 -9.75 -8.00 10.44
CA LYS A 125 -9.40 -7.78 9.03
C LYS A 125 -10.54 -7.17 8.19
N PRO A 126 -11.01 -5.95 8.53
CA PRO A 126 -12.12 -5.33 7.80
C PRO A 126 -11.77 -5.12 6.32
N LEU A 127 -12.74 -5.37 5.44
CA LEU A 127 -12.61 -5.23 3.99
C LEU A 127 -13.03 -3.82 3.55
N LEU A 128 -12.10 -3.08 2.95
CA LEU A 128 -12.36 -1.83 2.25
C LEU A 128 -12.70 -2.14 0.79
N ARG A 129 -13.97 -2.00 0.42
CA ARG A 129 -14.47 -2.33 -0.92
C ARG A 129 -14.10 -1.24 -1.92
N LYS A 130 -13.63 -1.64 -3.10
CA LYS A 130 -13.34 -0.72 -4.20
C LYS A 130 -14.65 -0.17 -4.79
N PHE A 131 -14.66 1.12 -5.09
CA PHE A 131 -15.76 1.85 -5.75
C PHE A 131 -15.32 2.32 -7.15
#